data_AF-A0A3D3FYG8-F1
#
_entry.id   AF-A0A3D3FYG8-F1
#
_cell.length_a   1.000
_cell.length_b   1.000
_cell.length_c   1.000
_cell.angle_alpha   90.00
_cell.angle_beta   90.00
_cell.angle_gamma   90.00
#
_symmetry.space_group_name_H-M   'P 1'
#
loop_
_entity.id
_entity.type
_entity.pdbx_description
1 polymer ?
#
loop_
_entity_poly.entity_id
_entity_poly.type
_entity_poly.pdbx_seq_one_letter_code
_entity_poly.pdbx_strand_id
1 'polypeptide(L)' 'MSEFSFSHALLEWFDVHGRHDLPWQVSDDPYKVWVSEIMLQQTQV' A
#
# COMPACT_ATOMS: atom_id res chain seq x y z
N MET A 1 24.31 15.98 12.27
CA MET A 1 23.02 15.31 12.52
C MET A 1 22.36 15.19 11.16
N SER A 2 22.10 13.98 10.65
CA SER A 2 21.37 13.87 9.38
C SER A 2 19.96 14.41 9.60
N GLU A 3 19.46 15.21 8.66
CA GLU A 3 18.05 15.59 8.67
C GLU A 3 17.19 14.33 8.56
N PHE A 4 16.09 14.32 9.31
CA PHE A 4 15.12 13.25 9.24
C PHE A 4 14.45 13.23 7.86
N SER A 5 14.45 12.08 7.20
CA SER A 5 13.71 11.86 5.95
C SER A 5 12.44 11.07 6.25
N PHE A 6 11.29 11.76 6.19
CA PHE A 6 9.98 11.13 6.41
C PHE A 6 9.72 9.99 5.43
N SER A 7 9.99 10.22 4.14
CA SER A 7 9.78 9.19 3.11
C SER A 7 10.63 7.95 3.35
N HIS A 8 11.88 8.12 3.80
CA HIS A 8 12.75 6.99 4.10
C HIS A 8 12.24 6.19 5.30
N ALA A 9 11.90 6.87 6.39
CA ALA A 9 11.34 6.22 7.59
C ALA A 9 10.01 5.50 7.30
N LEU A 10 9.16 6.08 6.44
CA LEU A 10 7.90 5.47 6.04
C LEU A 10 8.12 4.19 5.22
N LEU A 11 9.08 4.20 4.29
CA LEU A 11 9.40 3.04 3.47
C LEU A 11 10.00 1.91 4.31
N GLU A 12 10.93 2.21 5.22
CA GLU A 12 11.49 1.19 6.14
C GLU A 12 10.40 0.55 7.01
N TRP A 13 9.44 1.35 7.50
CA TRP A 13 8.32 0.82 8.26
C TRP A 13 7.40 -0.04 7.39
N PHE A 14 7.09 0.41 6.16
CA PHE A 14 6.21 -0.31 5.23
C PHE A 14 6.81 -1.65 4.79
N ASP A 15 8.13 -1.74 4.62
CA ASP A 15 8.80 -3.00 4.31
C ASP A 15 8.61 -4.06 5.40
N VAL A 16 8.62 -3.66 6.68
CA VAL A 16 8.51 -4.58 7.82
C VAL A 16 7.06 -4.83 8.25
N HIS A 17 6.19 -3.82 8.17
CA HIS A 17 4.83 -3.84 8.76
C HIS A 17 3.70 -3.61 7.76
N GLY A 18 4.02 -3.34 6.48
CA GLY A 18 3.03 -3.11 5.44
C GLY A 18 2.21 -4.35 5.10
N ARG A 19 1.00 -4.13 4.56
CA ARG A 19 0.21 -5.20 3.94
C ARG A 19 0.71 -5.39 2.52
N HIS A 20 1.19 -6.60 2.21
CA HIS A 20 1.81 -6.96 0.93
C HIS A 20 1.09 -8.14 0.23
N ASP A 21 0.10 -8.72 0.88
CA ASP A 21 -0.56 -9.98 0.51
C ASP A 21 -2.00 -9.79 0.01
N LEU A 22 -2.43 -8.55 -0.22
CA LEU A 22 -3.78 -8.28 -0.68
C LEU A 22 -3.96 -8.74 -2.14
N PRO A 23 -5.10 -9.37 -2.51
CA PRO A 23 -5.29 -9.92 -3.86
C PRO A 23 -5.16 -8.90 -5.00
N TRP A 24 -5.43 -7.62 -4.72
CA TRP A 24 -5.31 -6.51 -5.67
C TRP A 24 -3.92 -5.84 -5.67
N GLN A 25 -3.02 -6.21 -4.76
CA GLN A 25 -1.60 -5.86 -4.80
C GLN A 25 -0.77 -6.89 -5.59
N VAL A 26 -1.32 -8.11 -5.77
CA VAL A 26 -0.67 -9.18 -6.54
C VAL A 26 -1.04 -9.00 -8.02
N SER A 27 -0.03 -8.79 -8.87
CA SER A 27 -0.10 -8.45 -10.32
C SER A 27 -0.38 -6.98 -10.63
N ASP A 28 0.43 -6.42 -11.54
CA ASP A 28 0.33 -5.04 -12.04
C ASP A 28 -0.83 -4.91 -13.06
N ASP A 29 -2.04 -5.23 -12.60
CA ASP A 29 -3.27 -5.14 -13.39
C ASP A 29 -4.06 -3.89 -12.96
N PRO A 30 -4.05 -2.81 -13.77
CA PRO A 30 -4.75 -1.58 -13.44
C PRO A 30 -6.25 -1.76 -13.20
N TYR A 31 -6.87 -2.77 -13.81
CA TYR A 31 -8.29 -3.07 -13.61
C TYR A 31 -8.56 -3.55 -12.18
N LYS A 32 -7.70 -4.44 -11.65
CA LYS A 32 -7.86 -4.96 -10.28
C LYS A 32 -7.67 -3.86 -9.24
N VAL A 33 -6.67 -2.99 -9.44
CA VAL A 33 -6.43 -1.83 -8.58
C VAL A 33 -7.64 -0.90 -8.59
N TRP A 34 -8.15 -0.56 -9.77
CA TRP A 34 -9.32 0.31 -9.88
C TRP A 34 -10.56 -0.27 -9.18
N VAL A 35 -10.85 -1.56 -9.38
CA VAL A 35 -12.01 -2.21 -8.73
C VAL A 35 -11.86 -2.23 -7.21
N SER A 36 -10.67 -2.53 -6.67
CA SER A 36 -10.44 -2.51 -5.22
C SER A 36 -10.63 -1.11 -4.62
N GLU A 37 -10.17 -0.06 -5.29
CA GLU A 37 -10.34 1.32 -4.82
C GLU A 37 -11.82 1.71 -4.71
N ILE A 38 -12.66 1.30 -5.69
CA ILE A 38 -14.10 1.58 -5.65
C ILE A 38 -14.80 0.79 -4.53
N MET A 39 -14.44 -0.49 -4.33
CA MET A 39 -15.04 -1.32 -3.28
C MET A 39 -14.71 -0.81 -1.87
N LEU A 40 -13.45 -0.44 -1.63
CA LEU A 40 -12.94 -0.04 -0.31
C LEU A 40 -13.41 1.35 0.14
N GLN A 41 -14.00 2.17 -0.73
CA GLN A 41 -14.62 3.44 -0.33
C GLN A 41 -15.82 3.26 0.61
N GLN A 42 -16.52 2.12 0.52
CA GLN A 42 -17.77 1.86 1.26
C GLN A 42 -17.73 0.59 2.12
N THR A 43 -16.65 -0.19 2.04
CA THR A 43 -16.51 -1.46 2.76
C THR A 43 -15.12 -1.61 3.38
N GLN A 44 -15.04 -2.38 4.47
CA GLN A 44 -13.77 -2.68 5.16
C GLN A 44 -13.25 -4.05 4.72
N VAL A 45 -11.92 -4.17 4.62
CA VAL A 45 -11.17 -5.44 4.47
C VAL A 45 -10.07 -5.53 5.50
#